data_AF-A0A2R7R7R2-F1
#
_entry.id   AF-A0A2R7R7R2-F1
#
_cell.length_a   1.000
_cell.length_b   1.000
_cell.length_c   1.000
_cell.angle_alpha   90.00
_cell.angle_beta   90.00
_cell.angle_gamma   90.00
#
_symmetry.space_group_name_H-M   'P 1'
#
loop_
_entity.id
_entity.type
_entity.pdbx_description
1 polymer ?
#
loop_
_entity_poly.entity_id
_entity_poly.type
_entity_poly.pdbx_seq_one_letter_code
_entity_poly.pdbx_strand_id
1 'polypeptide(L)'
;GIAASIRTEMFRVRSLLGDAVASNPYRLVAGLAGCSDAGRVLRLLRQGRVAEALDAYRAPLLSRSGTMAVQLLRDRLDLALGAAVRSSGDAGLISRWLSTDMGSGDSLAMEALGRLGRERSVTGR
;
A
#
# COMPACT_ATOMS: atom_id res chain seq x y z
N GLY A 1 -18.12 -7.38 29.75
CA GLY A 1 -18.43 -6.29 28.82
C GLY A 1 -17.27 -6.01 27.88
N ILE A 2 -17.51 -5.35 26.74
CA ILE A 2 -16.54 -5.08 25.67
C ILE A 2 -15.23 -4.47 26.20
N ALA A 3 -15.32 -3.55 27.17
CA ALA A 3 -14.14 -2.92 27.79
C ALA A 3 -13.20 -3.91 28.52
N ALA A 4 -13.75 -4.95 29.14
CA ALA A 4 -12.94 -6.00 29.79
C ALA A 4 -12.22 -6.85 28.73
N SER A 5 -12.89 -7.14 27.61
CA SER A 5 -12.29 -7.87 26.48
C SER A 5 -11.14 -7.08 25.85
N ILE A 6 -11.33 -5.78 25.60
CA ILE A 6 -10.26 -4.89 25.09
C ILE A 6 -9.06 -4.89 26.03
N ARG A 7 -9.26 -4.79 27.35
CA ARG A 7 -8.16 -4.82 28.32
C ARG A 7 -7.39 -6.14 28.26
N THR A 8 -8.07 -7.27 28.15
CA THR A 8 -7.45 -8.59 28.01
C THR A 8 -6.64 -8.70 26.71
N GLU A 9 -7.20 -8.27 25.57
CA GLU A 9 -6.46 -8.28 24.30
C GLU A 9 -5.26 -7.33 24.33
N MET A 10 -5.39 -6.13 24.92
CA MET A 10 -4.27 -5.20 25.07
C MET A 10 -3.18 -5.73 26.00
N PHE A 11 -3.53 -6.52 27.02
CA PHE A 11 -2.55 -7.22 27.84
C PHE A 11 -1.73 -8.23 27.00
N ARG A 12 -2.38 -9.00 26.12
CA ARG A 12 -1.68 -9.92 25.20
C ARG A 12 -0.78 -9.17 24.23
N VAL A 13 -1.27 -8.10 23.61
CA VAL A 13 -0.46 -7.26 22.72
C VAL A 13 0.78 -6.72 23.43
N ARG A 14 0.62 -6.21 24.66
CA ARG A 14 1.73 -5.72 25.48
C ARG A 14 2.71 -6.82 25.89
N SER A 15 2.24 -8.04 26.13
CA SER A 15 3.16 -9.16 26.41
C SER A 15 4.07 -9.50 25.24
N LEU A 16 3.66 -9.19 24.00
CA LEU A 16 4.46 -9.42 22.79
C LEU A 16 5.30 -8.21 22.39
N LEU A 17 4.77 -7.00 22.57
CA LEU A 17 5.38 -5.76 22.06
C LEU A 17 6.07 -4.93 23.15
N GLY A 18 5.93 -5.30 24.42
CA GLY A 18 6.52 -4.59 25.56
C GLY A 18 6.09 -3.12 25.60
N ASP A 19 7.08 -2.23 25.71
CA ASP A 19 6.89 -0.79 25.88
C ASP A 19 6.53 -0.06 24.57
N ALA A 20 6.39 -0.79 23.45
CA ALA A 20 5.91 -0.24 22.18
C ALA A 20 4.46 0.27 22.22
N VAL A 21 3.68 -0.13 23.23
CA VAL A 21 2.28 0.29 23.42
C VAL A 21 2.13 1.04 24.73
N ALA A 22 1.94 2.35 24.64
CA ALA A 22 1.60 3.20 25.76
C ALA A 22 0.21 2.85 26.31
N SER A 23 0.08 2.88 27.64
CA SER A 23 -1.20 2.67 28.31
C SER A 23 -1.95 4.00 28.47
N ASN A 24 -3.25 3.98 28.21
CA ASN A 24 -4.23 5.05 28.48
C ASN A 24 -3.94 6.44 27.86
N PRO A 25 -4.56 6.78 26.70
CA PRO A 25 -5.24 5.87 25.78
C PRO A 25 -4.21 4.93 25.11
N TYR A 26 -4.64 3.74 24.69
CA TYR A 26 -3.74 2.80 24.00
C TYR A 26 -3.20 3.42 22.71
N ARG A 27 -1.87 3.56 22.62
CA ARG A 27 -1.19 4.13 21.47
C ARG A 27 0.12 3.40 21.22
N LEU A 28 0.51 3.27 19.96
CA LEU A 28 1.90 2.98 19.64
C LEU A 28 2.77 4.15 20.07
N VAL A 29 3.96 3.88 20.61
CA VAL A 29 4.92 4.92 20.97
C VAL A 29 5.33 5.74 19.74
N ALA A 30 5.68 7.00 19.96
CA ALA A 30 5.98 7.95 18.89
C ALA A 30 7.09 7.46 17.93
N GLY A 31 8.08 6.72 18.45
CA GLY A 31 9.16 6.14 17.65
C GLY A 31 8.72 5.08 16.63
N LEU A 32 7.49 4.56 16.73
CA LEU A 32 6.92 3.60 15.78
C LEU A 32 6.00 4.26 14.74
N ALA A 33 5.74 5.56 14.86
CA ALA A 33 4.90 6.27 13.91
C ALA A 33 5.53 6.24 12.51
N GLY A 34 4.79 5.71 11.53
CA GLY A 34 5.26 5.60 10.13
C GLY A 34 6.22 4.44 9.86
N CYS A 35 6.50 3.59 10.85
CA CYS A 35 7.36 2.41 10.68
C CYS A 35 6.67 1.21 10.01
N SER A 36 5.39 1.33 9.66
CA SER A 36 4.69 0.28 8.92
C SER A 36 5.12 0.19 7.46
N ASP A 37 4.97 -0.98 6.87
CA ASP A 37 5.08 -1.22 5.43
C ASP A 37 4.16 -0.31 4.61
N ALA A 38 2.89 -0.17 5.01
CA ALA A 38 1.95 0.77 4.41
C ALA A 38 2.44 2.23 4.51
N GLY A 39 2.99 2.61 5.68
CA GLY A 39 3.58 3.93 5.89
C GLY A 39 4.78 4.17 4.98
N ARG A 40 5.64 3.15 4.79
CA ARG A 40 6.76 3.19 3.85
C ARG A 40 6.29 3.37 2.41
N VAL A 41 5.28 2.63 1.95
CA VAL A 41 4.72 2.77 0.60
C VAL A 41 4.20 4.19 0.38
N LEU A 42 3.36 4.71 1.29
CA LEU A 42 2.83 6.07 1.20
C LEU A 42 3.94 7.12 1.18
N ARG A 43 4.99 6.94 1.99
CA ARG A 43 6.15 7.84 1.99
C ARG A 43 6.90 7.83 0.66
N LEU A 44 7.14 6.65 0.09
CA LEU A 44 7.81 6.51 -1.22
C LEU A 44 7.00 7.16 -2.33
N LEU A 45 5.68 6.97 -2.33
CA LEU A 45 4.75 7.64 -3.26
C LEU A 45 4.81 9.16 -3.13
N ARG A 46 4.79 9.71 -1.90
CA ARG A 46 4.94 11.15 -1.67
C ARG A 46 6.29 11.71 -2.14
N GLN A 47 7.32 10.87 -2.19
CA GLN A 47 8.66 11.22 -2.68
C GLN A 47 8.80 11.01 -4.19
N GLY A 48 7.75 10.57 -4.90
CA GLY A 48 7.82 10.25 -6.33
C GLY A 48 8.61 8.98 -6.66
N ARG A 49 8.98 8.18 -5.65
CA ARG A 49 9.80 6.95 -5.81
C ARG A 49 8.91 5.77 -6.17
N VAL A 50 8.29 5.83 -7.36
CA VAL A 50 7.23 4.91 -7.79
C VAL A 50 7.73 3.47 -7.89
N ALA A 51 8.90 3.24 -8.49
CA ALA A 51 9.49 1.91 -8.61
C ALA A 51 9.66 1.22 -7.25
N GLU A 52 10.19 1.96 -6.27
CA GLU A 52 10.41 1.45 -4.92
C GLU A 52 9.11 1.28 -4.13
N ALA A 53 8.11 2.14 -4.37
CA ALA A 53 6.78 1.96 -3.80
C ALA A 53 6.14 0.65 -4.30
N LEU A 54 6.28 0.35 -5.59
CA LEU A 54 5.83 -0.90 -6.20
C LEU A 54 6.58 -2.12 -5.63
N ASP A 55 7.89 -2.01 -5.41
CA ASP A 55 8.68 -3.08 -4.76
C ASP A 55 8.25 -3.34 -3.31
N ALA A 56 7.86 -2.27 -2.60
CA ALA A 56 7.43 -2.35 -1.21
C ALA A 56 6.01 -2.89 -1.05
N TYR A 57 5.11 -2.60 -2.00
CA TYR A 57 3.71 -3.03 -1.96
C TYR A 57 3.48 -4.35 -2.69
N ARG A 58 3.88 -5.43 -2.03
CA ARG A 58 3.96 -6.78 -2.59
C ARG A 58 2.66 -7.60 -2.54
N ALA A 59 1.69 -7.19 -1.73
CA ALA A 59 0.40 -7.86 -1.57
C ALA A 59 -0.65 -6.90 -0.99
N PRO A 60 -1.96 -7.18 -1.17
CA PRO A 60 -3.01 -6.35 -0.61
C PRO A 60 -2.90 -6.21 0.91
N LEU A 61 -2.99 -4.98 1.41
CA LEU A 61 -2.86 -4.68 2.84
C LEU A 61 -3.86 -5.50 3.68
N LEU A 62 -3.35 -6.33 4.58
CA LEU A 62 -4.16 -7.10 5.54
C LEU A 62 -5.37 -7.77 4.88
N SER A 63 -5.16 -8.50 3.77
CA SER A 63 -6.21 -9.05 2.89
C SER A 63 -7.32 -9.84 3.61
N ARG A 64 -6.99 -10.49 4.74
CA ARG A 64 -7.95 -11.27 5.55
C ARG A 64 -8.81 -10.43 6.50
N SER A 65 -8.54 -9.13 6.64
CA SER A 65 -9.31 -8.24 7.52
C SER A 65 -10.50 -7.64 6.79
N GLY A 66 -11.69 -7.84 7.37
CA GLY A 66 -12.95 -7.25 6.94
C GLY A 66 -13.32 -5.95 7.68
N THR A 67 -12.41 -5.37 8.47
CA THR A 67 -12.67 -4.10 9.14
C THR A 67 -12.70 -2.97 8.13
N MET A 68 -13.78 -2.18 8.12
CA MET A 68 -13.99 -1.06 7.19
C MET A 68 -12.77 -0.11 7.11
N ALA A 69 -12.20 0.30 8.25
CA ALA A 69 -11.03 1.18 8.27
C ALA A 69 -9.80 0.57 7.57
N VAL A 70 -9.64 -0.75 7.64
CA VAL A 70 -8.55 -1.47 6.96
C VAL A 70 -8.82 -1.58 5.47
N GLN A 71 -10.07 -1.86 5.08
CA GLN A 71 -10.48 -1.90 3.67
C GLN A 71 -10.23 -0.55 2.98
N LEU A 72 -10.67 0.57 3.58
CA LEU A 72 -10.45 1.90 3.04
C LEU A 72 -8.96 2.24 2.87
N LEU A 73 -8.11 1.80 3.81
CA LEU A 73 -6.67 2.01 3.70
C LEU A 73 -6.04 1.16 2.59
N ARG A 74 -6.51 -0.09 2.42
CA ARG A 74 -6.09 -0.97 1.31
C ARG A 74 -6.44 -0.33 -0.03
N ASP A 75 -7.70 0.06 -0.22
CA ASP A 75 -8.17 0.69 -1.46
C ASP A 75 -7.38 1.97 -1.76
N ARG A 76 -7.07 2.76 -0.72
CA ARG A 76 -6.25 3.97 -0.86
C ARG A 76 -4.83 3.64 -1.35
N LEU A 77 -4.21 2.57 -0.86
CA LEU A 77 -2.87 2.16 -1.32
C LEU A 77 -2.90 1.70 -2.77
N ASP A 78 -3.88 0.85 -3.12
CA ASP A 78 -4.07 0.32 -4.48
C ASP A 78 -4.26 1.46 -5.48
N LEU A 79 -5.18 2.38 -5.17
CA LEU A 79 -5.48 3.54 -6.01
C LEU A 79 -4.29 4.50 -6.14
N ALA A 80 -3.60 4.79 -5.02
CA ALA A 80 -2.48 5.73 -5.04
C ALA A 80 -1.29 5.18 -5.83
N LEU A 81 -0.98 3.88 -5.68
CA LEU A 81 0.10 3.25 -6.42
C LEU A 81 -0.24 3.11 -7.91
N GLY A 82 -1.45 2.64 -8.24
CA GLY A 82 -1.90 2.55 -9.64
C GLY A 82 -1.87 3.90 -10.34
N ALA A 83 -2.36 4.97 -9.68
CA ALA A 83 -2.26 6.33 -10.22
C ALA A 83 -0.81 6.76 -10.45
N ALA A 84 0.08 6.56 -9.47
CA ALA A 84 1.49 6.93 -9.60
C ALA A 84 2.21 6.15 -10.72
N VAL A 85 1.91 4.86 -10.87
CA VAL A 85 2.45 4.02 -11.95
C VAL A 85 1.98 4.53 -13.31
N ARG A 86 0.68 4.81 -13.50
CA ARG A 86 0.17 5.35 -14.77
C ARG A 86 0.78 6.72 -15.09
N SER A 87 0.94 7.58 -14.09
CA SER A 87 1.56 8.90 -14.24
C SER A 87 3.05 8.86 -14.54
N SER A 88 3.74 7.74 -14.26
CA SER A 88 5.17 7.60 -14.55
C SER A 88 5.49 7.56 -16.06
N GLY A 89 4.54 7.14 -16.90
CA GLY A 89 4.77 6.92 -18.33
C GLY A 89 5.76 5.78 -18.65
N ASP A 90 6.20 5.03 -17.63
CA ASP A 90 7.15 3.94 -17.79
C ASP A 90 6.41 2.63 -18.09
N ALA A 91 6.55 2.14 -19.33
CA ALA A 91 5.96 0.89 -19.77
C ALA A 91 6.38 -0.32 -18.92
N GLY A 92 7.62 -0.32 -18.40
CA GLY A 92 8.12 -1.36 -17.51
C GLY A 92 7.43 -1.34 -16.16
N LEU A 93 7.26 -0.16 -15.54
CA LEU A 93 6.53 -0.03 -14.28
C LEU A 93 5.04 -0.39 -14.44
N ILE A 94 4.43 0.05 -15.54
CA ILE A 94 3.03 -0.27 -15.84
C ILE A 94 2.83 -1.77 -16.05
N SER A 95 3.70 -2.43 -16.82
CA SER A 95 3.64 -3.88 -17.03
C SER A 95 3.83 -4.66 -15.72
N ARG A 96 4.76 -4.22 -14.87
CA ARG A 96 4.97 -4.83 -13.55
C ARG A 96 3.74 -4.68 -12.66
N TRP A 97 3.14 -3.50 -12.60
CA TRP A 97 1.90 -3.25 -11.83
C TRP A 97 0.76 -4.17 -12.27
N LEU A 98 0.51 -4.28 -13.58
CA LEU A 98 -0.52 -5.15 -14.16
C LEU A 98 -0.28 -6.64 -13.87
N SER A 99 0.95 -7.02 -13.53
CA SER A 99 1.31 -8.40 -13.17
C SER A 99 1.07 -8.72 -11.69
N THR A 100 0.57 -7.77 -10.90
CA THR A 100 0.31 -7.93 -9.47
C THR A 100 -1.17 -8.12 -9.18
N ASP A 101 -1.54 -8.77 -8.07
CA ASP A 101 -2.95 -8.94 -7.68
C ASP A 101 -3.70 -7.61 -7.58
N MET A 102 -3.03 -6.58 -7.08
CA MET A 102 -3.57 -5.23 -6.85
C MET A 102 -3.77 -4.46 -8.17
N GLY A 103 -2.91 -4.69 -9.15
CA GLY A 103 -2.95 -3.98 -10.44
C GLY A 103 -3.58 -4.75 -11.59
N SER A 104 -3.81 -6.05 -11.47
CA SER A 104 -4.31 -6.92 -12.54
C SER A 104 -5.64 -6.47 -13.16
N GLY A 105 -6.49 -5.80 -12.37
CA GLY A 105 -7.78 -5.24 -12.80
C GLY A 105 -7.74 -3.77 -13.24
N ASP A 106 -6.57 -3.12 -13.31
CA ASP A 106 -6.45 -1.70 -13.62
C ASP A 106 -6.54 -1.44 -15.14
N SER A 107 -7.77 -1.26 -15.63
CA SER A 107 -8.05 -0.99 -17.04
C SER A 107 -7.33 0.25 -17.58
N LEU A 108 -7.22 1.31 -16.77
CA LEU A 108 -6.52 2.54 -17.16
C LEU A 108 -5.02 2.30 -17.35
N ALA A 109 -4.41 1.43 -16.56
CA ALA A 109 -3.02 1.04 -16.72
C ALA A 109 -2.83 0.21 -18.00
N MET A 110 -3.77 -0.68 -18.31
CA MET A 110 -3.77 -1.47 -19.54
C MET A 110 -3.83 -0.56 -20.79
N GLU A 111 -4.71 0.44 -20.77
CA GLU A 111 -4.82 1.44 -21.83
C GLU A 111 -3.54 2.28 -21.98
N ALA A 112 -2.94 2.70 -20.85
CA ALA A 112 -1.69 3.46 -20.85
C ALA A 112 -0.55 2.66 -21.46
N LEU A 113 -0.40 1.38 -21.12
CA LEU A 113 0.60 0.50 -21.70
C LEU A 113 0.41 0.34 -23.22
N GLY A 114 -0.83 0.14 -23.66
CA GLY A 114 -1.16 0.03 -25.08
C GLY A 114 -0.83 1.29 -25.88
N ARG A 115 -1.03 2.48 -25.29
CA ARG A 115 -0.65 3.76 -25.91
C ARG A 115 0.87 3.86 -26.12
N LEU A 116 1.65 3.56 -25.09
CA LEU A 116 3.12 3.59 -25.14
C LEU A 116 3.70 2.59 -26.15
N GLY A 117 3.05 1.43 -26.31
CA GLY A 117 3.43 0.45 -27.33
C GLY A 117 3.26 0.96 -28.76
N ARG A 118 2.18 1.70 -29.04
CA ARG A 118 1.93 2.27 -30.38
C ARG A 118 2.93 3.38 -30.74
N GLU A 119 3.27 4.24 -29.77
CA GLU A 119 4.22 5.36 -29.99
C GLU A 119 5.63 4.87 -30.35
N ARG A 120 6.08 3.77 -29.74
CA ARG A 120 7.38 3.13 -30.09
C ARG A 120 7.39 2.56 -31.51
N SER A 121 6.27 1.97 -31.96
CA SER A 121 6.14 1.44 -33.32
C SER A 121 6.05 2.53 -34.41
N VAL A 122 5.69 3.77 -34.04
CA VAL A 122 5.65 4.91 -34.96
C VAL A 122 7.02 5.58 -35.07
N THR A 123 7.79 5.67 -33.98
CA THR A 123 9.10 6.33 -33.95
C THR A 123 10.24 5.46 -34.50
N GLY A 124 10.05 4.14 -34.56
CA GLY A 124 11.02 3.20 -35.13
C GLY A 124 10.98 3.02 -36.66
N ARG A 125 10.31 3.92 -37.38
CA ARG A 125 10.24 3.97 -38.86
C ARG A 125 10.85 5.28 -39.35
#